data_AF-A0AAN4YBP4-F1
#
_entry.id   AF-A0AAN4YBP4-F1
#
_cell.length_a   1.000
_cell.length_b   1.000
_cell.length_c   1.000
_cell.angle_alpha   90.00
_cell.angle_beta   90.00
_cell.angle_gamma   90.00
#
_symmetry.space_group_name_H-M   'P 1'
#
loop_
_entity.id
_entity.type
_entity.pdbx_description
1 polymer ?
#
loop_
_entity_poly.entity_id
_entity_poly.type
_entity_poly.pdbx_seq_one_letter_code
_entity_poly.pdbx_strand_id
1 'polypeptide(L)' 'MGHAEVKERLKANTDQAFKSGAFGIPWFECTNIKGETEGFWGIDHLGQVADFLGLDRGSDRGFKSVL' A
#
# COMPACT_ATOMS: atom_id res chain seq x y z
N MET A 1 -3.34 23.11 13.96
CA MET A 1 -4.30 21.99 14.04
C MET A 1 -4.66 21.76 15.50
N GLY A 2 -5.96 21.67 15.80
CA GLY A 2 -6.42 21.34 17.14
C GLY A 2 -6.27 19.84 17.43
N HIS A 3 -6.17 19.44 18.71
CA HIS A 3 -6.05 18.02 19.09
C HIS A 3 -7.24 17.16 18.60
N ALA A 4 -8.45 17.73 18.55
CA ALA A 4 -9.65 17.05 18.01
C ALA A 4 -9.51 16.77 16.50
N GLU A 5 -9.09 17.77 15.74
CA GLU A 5 -8.87 17.69 14.29
C GLU A 5 -7.85 16.60 13.92
N VAL A 6 -6.76 16.47 14.70
CA VAL A 6 -5.74 15.42 14.48
C VAL A 6 -6.33 14.02 14.69
N LYS A 7 -7.14 13.82 15.74
CA LYS A 7 -7.78 12.53 16.01
C LYS A 7 -8.79 12.15 14.95
N GLU A 8 -9.60 13.11 14.50
CA GLU A 8 -10.55 12.90 13.41
C GLU A 8 -9.84 12.50 12.11
N ARG A 9 -8.73 13.18 11.79
CA ARG A 9 -7.96 12.85 10.59
C ARG A 9 -7.32 11.47 10.67
N LEU A 10 -6.77 11.10 11.82
CA LEU A 10 -6.21 9.76 12.04
C LEU A 10 -7.29 8.69 11.84
N LYS A 11 -8.47 8.86 12.45
CA LYS A 11 -9.60 7.94 12.28
C LYS A 11 -10.02 7.83 10.82
N ALA A 12 -10.18 8.96 10.13
CA ALA A 12 -10.59 8.97 8.72
C ALA A 12 -9.61 8.24 7.80
N ASN A 13 -8.31 8.38 8.02
CA ASN A 13 -7.29 7.64 7.27
C ASN A 13 -7.37 6.12 7.54
N THR A 14 -7.59 5.71 8.80
CA THR A 14 -7.80 4.30 9.14
C THR A 14 -9.08 3.74 8.50
N ASP A 15 -10.17 4.51 8.52
CA ASP A 15 -11.43 4.13 7.86
C ASP A 15 -11.24 3.99 6.33
N GLN A 16 -10.39 4.83 5.71
CA GLN A 16 -10.04 4.69 4.29
C GLN A 16 -9.32 3.37 4.01
N ALA A 17 -8.34 2.99 4.84
CA ALA A 17 -7.64 1.71 4.68
C ALA A 17 -8.63 0.52 4.74
N PHE A 18 -9.55 0.52 5.71
CA PHE A 18 -10.59 -0.51 5.78
C PHE A 18 -11.49 -0.53 4.54
N LYS A 19 -11.88 0.64 4.01
CA LYS A 19 -12.67 0.73 2.77
C LYS A 19 -11.93 0.17 1.56
N SER A 20 -10.61 0.27 1.53
CA SER A 20 -9.76 -0.35 0.49
C SER A 20 -9.54 -1.86 0.67
N GLY A 21 -10.07 -2.46 1.74
CA GLY A 21 -9.96 -3.90 2.01
C GLY A 21 -8.88 -4.31 3.02
N ALA A 22 -8.21 -3.34 3.65
CA ALA A 22 -7.16 -3.65 4.63
C ALA A 22 -7.71 -4.40 5.85
N PHE A 23 -7.07 -5.50 6.21
CA PHE A 23 -7.34 -6.26 7.44
C PHE A 23 -6.13 -6.32 8.40
N GLY A 24 -5.01 -5.71 8.00
CA GLY A 24 -3.75 -5.67 8.72
C GLY A 24 -2.78 -4.66 8.12
N ILE A 25 -1.60 -4.53 8.70
CA ILE A 25 -0.56 -3.58 8.25
C ILE A 25 0.80 -4.28 8.04
N PRO A 26 1.67 -3.78 7.13
CA PRO A 26 1.38 -2.70 6.19
C PRO A 26 0.39 -3.13 5.09
N TRP A 27 -0.40 -2.17 4.60
CA TRP A 27 -1.33 -2.32 3.48
C TRP A 27 -0.96 -1.33 2.38
N PHE A 28 -0.89 -1.81 1.15
CA PHE A 28 -0.62 -1.01 -0.04
C PHE A 28 -1.85 -1.07 -0.96
N GLU A 29 -2.49 0.07 -1.18
CA GLU A 29 -3.48 0.26 -2.24
C GLU A 29 -2.76 0.88 -3.44
N CYS A 30 -2.63 0.14 -4.53
CA CYS A 30 -1.81 0.52 -5.68
C CYS A 30 -2.69 0.64 -6.92
N THR A 31 -2.52 1.72 -7.69
CA THR A 31 -3.16 1.90 -9.00
C THR A 31 -2.08 1.88 -10.09
N ASN A 32 -2.22 0.98 -11.07
CA ASN A 32 -1.24 0.83 -12.16
C ASN A 32 -1.50 1.80 -13.33
N ILE A 33 -0.63 1.78 -14.35
CA ILE A 33 -0.74 2.65 -15.54
C ILE A 33 -1.99 2.40 -16.40
N LYS A 34 -2.70 1.28 -16.20
CA LYS A 34 -3.96 0.95 -16.88
C LYS A 34 -5.18 1.47 -16.11
N GLY A 35 -4.99 2.05 -14.93
CA GLY A 35 -6.06 2.51 -14.04
C GLY A 35 -6.69 1.41 -13.20
N GLU A 36 -6.08 0.23 -13.14
CA GLU A 36 -6.53 -0.88 -12.28
C GLU A 36 -5.98 -0.68 -10.86
N THR A 37 -6.80 -0.91 -9.84
CA THR A 37 -6.41 -0.79 -8.42
C THR A 37 -6.44 -2.15 -7.75
N GLU A 38 -5.37 -2.50 -7.04
CA GLU A 38 -5.24 -3.75 -6.28
C GLU A 38 -4.65 -3.49 -4.88
N GLY A 39 -5.03 -4.34 -3.93
CA GLY A 39 -4.58 -4.27 -2.54
C GLY A 39 -3.54 -5.34 -2.19
N PHE A 40 -2.46 -4.96 -1.52
CA PHE A 40 -1.41 -5.88 -1.08
C PHE A 40 -1.16 -5.74 0.43
N TRP A 41 -1.14 -6.87 1.15
CA TRP A 41 -0.87 -6.92 2.58
C TRP A 41 0.49 -7.53 2.86
N GLY A 42 1.30 -6.86 3.68
CA GLY A 42 2.60 -7.37 4.13
C GLY A 42 3.78 -6.78 3.34
N ILE A 43 4.91 -6.60 4.03
CA ILE A 43 6.14 -6.03 3.44
C ILE A 43 6.80 -7.02 2.46
N ASP A 44 6.55 -8.31 2.65
CA ASP A 44 6.98 -9.39 1.78
C ASP A 44 6.33 -9.33 0.40
N HIS A 45 5.22 -8.61 0.20
CA HIS A 45 4.56 -8.46 -1.09
C HIS A 45 5.10 -7.30 -1.95
N LEU A 46 6.18 -6.61 -1.54
CA LEU A 46 6.71 -5.48 -2.29
C LEU A 46 7.19 -5.82 -3.70
N GLY A 47 7.63 -7.05 -3.97
CA GLY A 47 7.97 -7.47 -5.33
C GLY A 47 6.74 -7.61 -6.21
N GLN A 48 5.65 -8.19 -5.68
CA GLN A 48 4.35 -8.24 -6.36
C GLN A 48 3.78 -6.83 -6.62
N VAL A 49 3.93 -5.90 -5.67
CA VAL A 49 3.57 -4.48 -5.86
C VAL A 49 4.35 -3.88 -7.02
N ALA A 50 5.67 -4.12 -7.08
CA ALA A 50 6.51 -3.63 -8.17
C ALA A 50 6.09 -4.23 -9.53
N ASP A 51 5.81 -5.53 -9.58
CA ASP A 51 5.33 -6.20 -10.80
C ASP A 51 3.97 -5.63 -11.26
N PHE A 52 3.03 -5.45 -10.33
CA PHE A 52 1.71 -4.89 -10.62
C PHE A 52 1.78 -3.44 -11.15
N LEU A 53 2.67 -2.64 -10.58
CA LEU A 53 2.91 -1.25 -11.01
C LEU A 53 3.77 -1.16 -12.29
N GLY A 54 4.37 -2.27 -12.75
CA GLY A 54 5.25 -2.30 -13.91
C GLY A 54 6.62 -1.65 -13.66
N LEU A 55 7.11 -1.71 -12.42
CA LEU A 55 8.41 -1.16 -12.01
C LEU A 55 9.56 -2.16 -12.27
N ASP A 56 10.76 -1.65 -12.55
CA ASP A 56 11.94 -2.49 -12.75
C ASP A 56 12.53 -3.00 -11.43
N ARG A 57 12.26 -4.28 -11.12
CA ARG A 57 12.82 -5.01 -9.97
C ARG A 57 14.34 -5.24 -10.07
N GLY A 58 14.93 -5.14 -11.25
CA GLY A 58 16.38 -5.32 -11.46
C GLY A 58 17.22 -4.15 -10.96
N SER A 59 16.59 -3.00 -10.73
CA SER A 59 17.25 -1.78 -10.26
C SER A 59 17.78 -1.87 -8.81
N ASP A 60 17.20 -2.75 -7.98
CA ASP A 60 17.62 -2.94 -6.58
C ASP A 60 17.69 -4.43 -6.20
N ARG A 61 18.79 -4.84 -5.56
CA ARG A 61 18.97 -6.21 -5.07
C ARG A 61 18.01 -6.59 -3.95
N GLY A 62 17.44 -5.62 -3.24
CA GLY A 62 16.44 -5.82 -2.19
C GLY A 62 15.16 -6.53 -2.67
N PHE A 63 14.83 -6.46 -3.96
CA PHE A 63 13.68 -7.18 -4.51
C PHE A 63 13.83 -8.70 -4.53
N LYS A 64 15.02 -9.25 -4.23
CA LYS A 64 15.27 -10.69 -4.08
C LYS A 64 14.82 -11.26 -2.73
N SER A 65 14.60 -10.41 -1.73
CA SER A 65 14.19 -10.80 -0.37
C SER A 65 12.69 -10.67 -0.11
N VAL A 66 11.91 -10.32 -1.14
CA VAL A 66 10.45 -10.16 -1.11
C VAL A 66 9.84 -11.01 -2.22
N LEU A 67 8.58 -11.44 -2.03
CA LEU A 67 7.76 -12.11 -3.04
C LEU A 67 7.66 -11.23 -4.29
#